data_AF-A0A2E3BSN0-F1
#
_entry.id   AF-A0A2E3BSN0-F1
#
_cell.length_a   1.000
_cell.length_b   1.000
_cell.length_c   1.000
_cell.angle_alpha   90.00
_cell.angle_beta   90.00
_cell.angle_gamma   90.00
#
_symmetry.space_group_name_H-M   'P 1'
#
loop_
_entity.id
_entity.type
_entity.pdbx_description
1 polymer ?
#
loop_
_entity_poly.entity_id
_entity_poly.type
_entity_poly.pdbx_seq_one_letter_code
_entity_poly.pdbx_strand_id
1 'polypeptide(L)'
;MDDTSFPVYSDLESCPDCGAISRNDTVRCPECGRFNTSIHLREEATVEQARQEASARTIESVDPSFYSLNPDSSIEVESDSLDDEEVSRPWEGGSTDFRFEEE
;
A
#
# COMPACT_ATOMS: atom_id res chain seq x y z
N MET A 1 11.63 40.87 9.37
CA MET A 1 10.85 40.91 8.12
C MET A 1 9.97 39.69 8.11
N ASP A 2 8.71 39.92 7.82
CA ASP A 2 7.53 39.32 8.43
C ASP A 2 7.35 37.80 8.30
N ASP A 3 7.04 37.20 9.44
CA ASP A 3 6.52 35.84 9.61
C ASP A 3 5.05 35.81 9.13
N THR A 4 4.84 35.94 7.82
CA THR A 4 3.53 35.70 7.21
C THR A 4 3.37 34.21 6.97
N SER A 5 3.13 33.45 8.05
CA SER A 5 2.57 32.11 7.91
C SER A 5 1.14 32.25 7.41
N PHE A 6 0.95 32.03 6.11
CA PHE A 6 -0.39 31.91 5.57
C PHE A 6 -0.91 30.51 5.96
N PRO A 7 -2.01 30.40 6.72
CA PRO A 7 -2.53 29.10 7.18
C PRO A 7 -2.96 28.18 6.03
N VAL A 8 -3.04 28.72 4.81
CA VAL A 8 -3.36 27.99 3.58
C VAL A 8 -2.18 27.12 3.13
N TYR A 9 -0.93 27.47 3.48
CA TYR A 9 0.27 26.74 3.03
C TYR A 9 0.90 25.83 4.08
N SER A 10 0.28 25.70 5.26
CA SER A 10 0.79 24.88 6.37
C SER A 10 0.88 23.39 6.03
N ASP A 11 -0.03 22.91 5.18
CA ASP A 11 -0.19 21.48 4.86
C ASP A 11 0.36 21.11 3.47
N LEU A 12 1.21 21.96 2.88
CA LEU A 12 1.78 21.76 1.56
C LEU A 12 3.30 21.56 1.65
N GLU A 13 3.82 20.63 0.85
CA GLU A 13 5.25 20.35 0.69
C GLU A 13 5.67 20.55 -0.77
N SER A 14 6.91 20.99 -0.98
CA SER A 14 7.51 21.10 -2.31
C SER A 14 8.43 19.91 -2.59
N CYS A 15 8.23 19.23 -3.71
CA CYS A 15 9.11 18.16 -4.15
C CYS A 15 10.54 18.69 -4.42
N PRO A 16 11.59 18.08 -3.85
CA PRO A 16 12.97 18.57 -4.02
C PRO A 16 13.54 18.42 -5.44
N ASP A 17 12.99 17.55 -6.30
CA ASP A 17 13.53 17.32 -7.66
C ASP A 17 12.84 18.15 -8.73
N CYS A 18 11.52 18.30 -8.62
CA CYS A 18 10.72 18.96 -9.67
C CYS A 18 10.02 20.24 -9.19
N GLY A 19 10.08 20.55 -7.88
CA GLY A 19 9.44 21.74 -7.31
C GLY A 19 7.91 21.70 -7.28
N ALA A 20 7.29 20.57 -7.64
CA ALA A 20 5.84 20.42 -7.57
C ALA A 20 5.36 20.55 -6.13
N ILE A 21 4.26 21.28 -5.93
CA ILE A 21 3.66 21.48 -4.60
C ILE A 21 2.55 20.44 -4.42
N SER A 22 2.68 19.60 -3.40
CA SER A 22 1.70 18.56 -3.04
C SER A 22 1.26 18.70 -1.59
N ARG A 23 0.22 17.97 -1.19
CA ARG A 23 -0.15 17.88 0.23
C ARG A 23 0.96 17.15 1.00
N ASN A 24 1.21 17.54 2.25
CA ASN A 24 2.26 17.03 3.13
C ASN A 24 2.22 15.52 3.42
N ASP A 25 1.22 14.81 2.90
CA ASP A 25 0.99 13.37 3.08
C ASP A 25 0.95 12.60 1.76
N THR A 26 1.50 13.17 0.69
CA THR A 26 1.47 12.54 -0.62
C THR A 26 2.65 11.60 -0.78
N VAL A 27 2.40 10.28 -0.76
CA VAL A 27 3.46 9.24 -0.84
C VAL A 27 4.38 9.42 -2.04
N ARG A 28 3.84 9.93 -3.15
CA ARG A 28 4.57 10.19 -4.39
C ARG A 28 4.24 11.57 -4.95
N CYS A 29 5.27 12.26 -5.44
CA CYS A 29 5.05 13.46 -6.23
C CYS A 29 4.18 13.14 -7.46
N PRO A 30 3.09 13.91 -7.73
CA PRO A 30 2.19 13.66 -8.85
C PRO A 30 2.84 13.92 -10.22
N GLU A 31 3.92 14.70 -10.28
CA GLU A 31 4.61 15.06 -11.52
C GLU A 31 5.78 14.12 -11.81
N CYS A 32 6.72 13.96 -10.88
CA CYS A 32 7.95 13.21 -11.11
C CYS A 32 7.92 11.77 -10.56
N GLY A 33 6.89 11.39 -9.81
CA GLY A 33 6.72 10.04 -9.27
C GLY A 33 7.70 9.65 -8.15
N ARG A 34 8.60 10.55 -7.74
CA ARG A 34 9.53 10.33 -6.63
C ARG A 34 8.74 10.09 -5.34
N PHE A 35 9.22 9.14 -4.54
CA PHE A 35 8.71 8.90 -3.20
C PHE A 35 9.17 9.98 -2.22
N ASN A 36 8.23 10.55 -1.48
CA ASN A 36 8.52 11.45 -0.37
C ASN A 36 8.90 10.58 0.84
N THR A 37 10.20 10.46 1.10
CA THR A 37 10.77 9.53 2.11
C THR A 37 10.37 9.86 3.55
N SER A 38 9.79 11.03 3.79
CA SER A 38 9.27 11.49 5.09
C SER A 38 8.00 10.76 5.53
N ILE A 39 7.23 10.18 4.62
CA ILE A 39 5.92 9.59 4.93
C ILE A 39 6.05 8.19 5.54
N HIS A 40 7.20 7.53 5.34
CA HIS A 40 7.47 6.20 5.90
C HIS A 40 7.88 6.23 7.38
N LEU A 41 8.04 7.41 7.98
CA LEU A 41 8.37 7.62 9.39
C LEU A 41 7.18 8.22 10.15
N ARG A 42 5.97 7.69 9.93
CA ARG A 42 4.91 7.94 10.91
C ARG A 42 5.29 7.23 12.20
N GLU A 43 5.19 7.91 13.34
CA GLU A 43 5.21 7.23 14.64
C GLU A 43 4.19 6.09 14.59
N GLU A 44 4.57 4.90 15.07
CA GLU A 44 3.67 3.76 15.09
C GLU A 44 2.36 4.18 15.77
N ALA A 45 1.27 4.18 14.99
CA ALA A 45 -0.04 4.56 15.49
C ALA A 45 -0.37 3.66 16.68
N THR A 46 -0.78 4.27 17.79
CA THR A 46 -1.28 3.50 18.92
C THR A 46 -2.51 2.69 18.50
N VAL A 47 -2.77 1.57 19.19
CA VAL A 47 -3.95 0.71 18.91
C VAL A 47 -5.24 1.53 18.92
N GLU A 48 -5.34 2.56 19.77
CA GLU A 48 -6.53 3.44 19.82
C GLU A 48 -6.66 4.35 18.59
N GLN A 49 -5.55 4.96 18.13
CA GLN A 49 -5.54 5.77 16.92
C GLN A 49 -5.88 4.93 15.68
N ALA A 50 -5.28 3.74 15.56
CA ALA A 50 -5.59 2.82 14.46
C ALA A 50 -7.07 2.41 14.47
N ARG A 51 -7.66 2.20 15.65
CA ARG A 51 -9.09 1.87 15.79
C ARG A 51 -10.00 3.05 15.41
N GLN A 52 -9.59 4.27 15.71
CA GLN A 52 -10.32 5.49 15.36
C GLN A 52 -10.23 5.80 13.86
N GLU A 53 -9.08 5.59 13.22
CA GLU A 53 -8.94 5.68 11.76
C GLU A 53 -9.78 4.61 11.05
N ALA A 54 -9.77 3.37 11.57
CA ALA A 54 -10.57 2.28 11.03
C ALA A 54 -12.09 2.55 11.16
N SER A 55 -12.53 3.21 12.24
CA SER A 55 -13.95 3.58 12.41
C SER A 55 -14.36 4.80 11.59
N ALA A 56 -13.42 5.69 11.26
CA ALA A 56 -13.63 6.83 10.37
C ALA A 56 -13.66 6.42 8.88
N ARG A 57 -13.05 5.28 8.52
CA ARG A 57 -13.18 4.70 7.18
C ARG A 57 -14.63 4.29 6.94
N THR A 58 -15.32 5.05 6.11
CA THR A 58 -16.60 4.65 5.58
C THR A 58 -16.36 3.45 4.66
N ILE A 59 -16.84 2.28 5.05
CA ILE A 59 -16.89 1.13 4.15
C ILE A 59 -17.94 1.49 3.11
N GLU A 60 -17.50 1.95 1.94
CA GLU A 60 -18.40 2.10 0.81
C GLU A 60 -18.92 0.70 0.46
N SER A 61 -20.23 0.53 0.48
CA SER A 61 -20.87 -0.69 0.00
C SER A 61 -20.68 -0.73 -1.51
N VAL A 62 -19.58 -1.33 -1.96
CA VAL A 62 -19.33 -1.50 -3.38
C VAL A 62 -20.31 -2.54 -3.90
N ASP A 63 -21.07 -2.17 -4.94
CA ASP A 63 -21.98 -3.11 -5.60
C ASP A 63 -21.14 -4.25 -6.24
N PRO A 64 -21.35 -5.51 -5.81
CA PRO A 64 -20.61 -6.66 -6.35
C PRO A 64 -20.75 -6.80 -7.87
N SER A 65 -21.81 -6.25 -8.47
CA SER A 65 -22.01 -6.24 -9.92
C SER A 65 -20.92 -5.47 -10.67
N PHE A 66 -20.19 -4.54 -10.05
CA PHE A 66 -19.04 -3.87 -10.68
C PHE A 66 -17.84 -4.81 -10.92
N TYR A 67 -17.78 -5.95 -10.24
CA TYR A 67 -16.73 -6.95 -10.40
C TYR A 67 -17.20 -8.23 -11.10
N SER A 68 -18.47 -8.29 -11.53
CA SER A 68 -18.97 -9.41 -12.32
C SER A 68 -18.58 -9.22 -13.78
N LEU A 69 -17.71 -10.10 -14.29
CA LEU A 69 -17.23 -10.11 -15.68
C LEU A 69 -18.29 -10.56 -16.71
N ASN A 70 -19.58 -10.40 -16.38
CA ASN A 70 -20.79 -10.82 -17.10
C ASN A 70 -21.31 -12.20 -16.63
N PRO A 71 -22.53 -12.30 -16.05
CA PRO A 71 -23.07 -13.58 -15.56
C PRO A 71 -23.36 -14.59 -16.68
N ASP A 72 -23.45 -14.12 -17.93
CA ASP A 72 -23.61 -14.97 -19.12
C ASP A 72 -22.28 -15.38 -19.76
N SER A 73 -21.14 -14.92 -19.25
CA SER A 73 -19.85 -15.41 -19.73
C SER A 73 -19.67 -16.86 -19.29
N SER A 74 -19.57 -17.78 -20.24
CA SER A 74 -19.13 -19.14 -19.96
C SER A 74 -17.71 -19.09 -19.41
N ILE A 75 -17.53 -19.56 -18.17
CA ILE A 75 -16.20 -19.81 -17.62
C ILE A 75 -15.58 -20.92 -18.47
N GLU A 76 -14.56 -20.58 -19.25
CA GLU A 76 -13.75 -21.57 -19.93
C GLU A 76 -13.05 -22.39 -18.85
N VAL A 77 -13.58 -23.58 -18.59
CA VAL A 77 -12.86 -24.62 -17.87
C VAL A 77 -11.77 -25.04 -18.84
N GLU A 78 -10.57 -24.47 -18.72
CA GLU A 78 -9.41 -25.11 -19.32
C GLU A 78 -9.42 -26.55 -18.81
N SER A 79 -9.55 -27.50 -19.73
CA SER A 79 -9.36 -28.89 -19.39
C SER A 79 -7.92 -29.00 -18.92
N ASP A 80 -7.77 -29.18 -17.63
CA ASP A 80 -6.54 -29.41 -16.86
C ASP A 80 -5.81 -30.65 -17.43
N SER A 81 -5.23 -30.47 -18.61
CA SER A 81 -4.79 -31.55 -19.49
C SER A 81 -3.33 -31.44 -19.88
N LEU A 82 -2.55 -30.64 -19.15
CA LEU A 82 -1.10 -30.59 -19.27
C LEU A 82 -0.45 -30.40 -17.90
N ASP A 83 -0.22 -31.53 -17.21
CA ASP A 83 1.01 -31.78 -16.44
C ASP A 83 1.17 -31.15 -15.04
N ASP A 84 0.09 -30.97 -14.27
CA ASP A 84 0.16 -30.52 -12.87
C ASP A 84 0.60 -31.59 -11.83
N GLU A 85 1.14 -32.73 -12.27
CA GLU A 85 1.65 -33.76 -11.35
C GLU A 85 3.10 -33.52 -10.87
N GLU A 86 3.83 -32.51 -11.39
CA GLU A 86 5.26 -32.33 -11.08
C GLU A 86 5.74 -30.87 -10.86
N VAL A 87 4.92 -29.95 -10.33
CA VAL A 87 5.39 -28.56 -10.04
C VAL A 87 5.60 -28.25 -8.56
N SER A 88 5.24 -29.14 -7.64
CA SER A 88 5.55 -28.96 -6.22
C SER A 88 6.58 -29.97 -5.73
N ARG A 89 7.87 -29.58 -5.74
CA ARG A 89 8.89 -30.30 -4.97
C ARG A 89 8.66 -30.03 -3.47
N PRO A 90 8.69 -31.06 -2.60
CA PRO A 90 8.62 -30.82 -1.16
C PRO A 90 9.81 -29.95 -0.74
N TRP A 91 9.52 -28.91 0.05
CA TRP A 91 10.54 -28.03 0.61
C TRP A 91 11.41 -28.83 1.60
N GLU A 92 12.63 -29.18 1.20
CA GLU A 92 13.64 -29.79 2.07
C GLU A 92 14.72 -28.73 2.37
N GLY A 93 14.87 -28.34 3.65
CA GLY A 93 15.91 -27.39 4.06
C GLY A 93 15.48 -26.27 5.00
N GLY A 94 14.23 -26.27 5.49
CA GLY A 94 13.82 -25.35 6.56
C GLY A 94 14.47 -25.72 7.89
N SER A 95 15.62 -25.11 8.21
CA SER A 95 16.12 -25.13 9.60
C SER A 95 15.29 -24.16 10.43
N THR A 96 14.70 -24.65 11.52
CA THR A 96 14.07 -23.82 12.56
C THR A 96 15.06 -23.34 13.63
N ASP A 97 16.36 -23.60 13.47
CA ASP A 97 17.37 -23.19 14.45
C ASP A 97 17.82 -21.75 14.19
N PHE A 98 17.09 -20.80 14.76
CA PHE A 98 17.47 -19.38 14.82
C PHE A 98 18.36 -19.13 16.05
N ARG A 99 19.55 -19.72 16.07
CA ARG A 99 20.56 -19.36 17.07
C ARG A 99 21.50 -18.32 16.50
N PHE A 100 21.62 -17.21 17.22
CA PHE A 100 22.66 -16.23 16.99
C PHE A 100 23.89 -16.69 17.76
N GLU A 101 24.98 -16.99 17.05
CA GLU A 101 26.28 -17.12 17.69
C GLU A 101 26.72 -15.71 18.09
N GLU A 102 26.72 -15.43 19.40
CA GLU A 102 27.28 -14.20 19.95
C GLU A 102 28.81 -14.30 19.85
N GLU A 103 29.43 -13.47 18.99
CA GLU A 103 30.88 -13.20 19.02
C GLU A 103 31.21 -12.09 20.03
#